data_AF-A0A6H1TWE9-F1
#
_entry.id   AF-A0A6H1TWE9-F1
#
_cell.length_a   1.000
_cell.length_b   1.000
_cell.length_c   1.000
_cell.angle_alpha   90.00
_cell.angle_beta   90.00
_cell.angle_gamma   90.00
#
_symmetry.space_group_name_H-M   'P 1'
#
loop_
_entity.id
_entity.type
_entity.pdbx_description
1 polymer ?
#
loop_
_entity_poly.entity_id
_entity_poly.type
_entity_poly.pdbx_seq_one_letter_code
_entity_poly.pdbx_strand_id
1 'polypeptide(L)'
;MTSQNLDWYLKEAEAYAGTASVQPDGSNFSLTPPSQLSLKYDRLRQHLAQIGSPTTIAINWSIASSKISRNGSSSKFVGVPSAQPLTLIDLDRLYREGYLMKKLSPEDLYQFPVHTLGGAYFQYMCRGKFYEFDKNPTIPRSEIEWLFRSIRQTHDFYHLITEIYHYGWDGGFVMYEKPECYERDRLILTEELCLYGFMMGQVRLQAAVPIVAEWIETGLEEARKWLKEAFPLWQKTKNYNSVKKFVFPNFIATCEKFTYASFKLGRLTSKVTVEDYLSDLEGRLTPLSPSATVTEREYRQKMLESFERGLRSYSLLGMKWERYLGNSLQEIREFLNIPRRQHFQSGSHYLDADCY
;
A
#
# COMPACT_ATOMS: atom_id res chain seq x y z
N MET A 1 3.81 22.32 21.70
CA MET A 1 3.67 22.53 20.24
C MET A 1 2.24 22.97 19.99
N THR A 2 2.05 24.17 19.45
CA THR A 2 0.73 24.82 19.30
C THR A 2 -0.01 24.29 18.07
N SER A 3 -1.35 24.19 18.12
CA SER A 3 -2.15 23.72 16.97
C SER A 3 -1.99 24.62 15.72
N GLN A 4 -1.56 25.87 15.93
CA GLN A 4 -1.22 26.83 14.87
C GLN A 4 -0.20 26.31 13.84
N ASN A 5 0.74 25.45 14.24
CA ASN A 5 1.72 24.89 13.30
C ASN A 5 1.13 23.76 12.46
N LEU A 6 0.21 22.96 13.01
CA LEU A 6 -0.43 21.87 12.28
C LEU A 6 -1.29 22.41 11.14
N ASP A 7 -2.17 23.37 11.45
CA ASP A 7 -3.08 23.95 10.46
C ASP A 7 -2.31 24.62 9.31
N TRP A 8 -1.16 25.23 9.63
CA TRP A 8 -0.25 25.81 8.65
C TRP A 8 0.27 24.75 7.66
N TYR A 9 0.85 23.64 8.15
CA TYR A 9 1.39 22.58 7.29
C TYR A 9 0.30 21.84 6.50
N LEU A 10 -0.89 21.65 7.09
CA LEU A 10 -2.04 21.06 6.39
C LEU A 10 -2.48 21.94 5.21
N LYS A 11 -2.52 23.26 5.40
CA LYS A 11 -2.87 24.22 4.37
C LYS A 11 -1.81 24.33 3.28
N GLU A 12 -0.53 24.28 3.65
CA GLU A 12 0.59 24.27 2.70
C GLU A 12 0.51 23.05 1.76
N ALA A 13 0.20 21.88 2.32
CA ALA A 13 0.05 20.64 1.56
C ALA A 13 -1.22 20.59 0.68
N GLU A 14 -2.24 21.41 0.95
CA GLU A 14 -3.55 21.35 0.29
C GLU A 14 -3.48 21.54 -1.23
N ALA A 15 -2.59 22.41 -1.71
CA ALA A 15 -2.40 22.67 -3.14
C ALA A 15 -1.79 21.48 -3.91
N TYR A 16 -1.21 20.51 -3.21
CA TYR A 16 -0.49 19.36 -3.78
C TYR A 16 -1.20 18.04 -3.51
N ALA A 17 -1.88 17.92 -2.39
CA ALA A 17 -2.47 16.67 -1.93
C ALA A 17 -3.64 16.23 -2.82
N GLY A 18 -3.69 14.95 -3.15
CA GLY A 18 -4.70 14.41 -4.07
C GLY A 18 -4.63 14.97 -5.49
N THR A 19 -3.75 15.93 -5.76
CA THR A 19 -3.42 16.33 -7.12
C THR A 19 -2.59 15.19 -7.70
N ALA A 20 -3.26 14.30 -8.44
CA ALA A 20 -2.64 13.88 -9.68
C ALA A 20 -2.49 15.19 -10.44
N SER A 21 -1.27 15.59 -10.81
CA SER A 21 -1.15 16.31 -12.07
C SER A 21 -1.81 15.42 -13.10
N VAL A 22 -3.11 15.65 -13.35
CA VAL A 22 -3.83 15.15 -14.52
C VAL A 22 -2.91 15.54 -15.66
N GLN A 23 -2.35 14.55 -16.34
CA GLN A 23 -1.37 14.83 -17.36
C GLN A 23 -1.99 15.84 -18.35
N PRO A 24 -1.30 16.94 -18.69
CA PRO A 24 -1.82 17.94 -19.62
C PRO A 24 -2.18 17.36 -21.00
N ASP A 25 -1.70 16.15 -21.32
CA ASP A 25 -1.94 15.43 -22.56
C ASP A 25 -3.22 14.55 -22.54
N GLY A 26 -3.96 14.53 -21.43
CA GLY A 26 -5.17 13.71 -21.31
C GLY A 26 -4.90 12.23 -21.08
N SER A 27 -3.66 11.82 -20.79
CA SER A 27 -3.40 10.52 -20.18
C SER A 27 -3.89 10.56 -18.72
N ASN A 28 -5.19 10.30 -18.58
CA ASN A 28 -5.73 9.82 -17.32
C ASN A 28 -4.91 8.64 -16.83
N PHE A 29 -5.02 8.30 -15.55
CA PHE A 29 -4.76 6.95 -15.05
C PHE A 29 -5.07 5.89 -16.13
N SER A 30 -4.07 5.46 -16.90
CA SER A 30 -4.24 4.35 -17.82
C SER A 30 -4.02 3.13 -16.97
N LEU A 31 -5.12 2.65 -16.41
CA LEU A 31 -5.18 1.34 -15.78
C LEU A 31 -5.04 0.20 -16.82
N THR A 32 -4.89 0.54 -18.11
CA THR A 32 -4.60 -0.38 -19.19
C THR A 32 -3.10 -0.35 -19.50
N PRO A 33 -2.36 -1.46 -19.32
CA PRO A 33 -0.98 -1.56 -19.82
C PRO A 33 -0.95 -1.32 -21.33
N PRO A 34 0.18 -0.84 -21.88
CA PRO A 34 0.47 -1.03 -23.29
C PRO A 34 0.33 -2.53 -23.63
N SER A 35 -0.36 -2.86 -24.72
CA SER A 35 -0.65 -4.25 -25.11
C SER A 35 0.59 -5.15 -25.17
N GLN A 36 1.75 -4.57 -25.51
CA GLN A 36 3.05 -5.24 -25.53
C GLN A 36 3.52 -5.69 -24.14
N LEU A 37 3.24 -4.91 -23.08
CA LEU A 37 3.64 -5.20 -21.71
C LEU A 37 2.75 -6.30 -21.11
N SER A 38 1.45 -6.24 -21.35
CA SER A 38 0.51 -7.33 -20.99
C SER A 38 0.94 -8.65 -21.63
N LEU A 39 1.25 -8.64 -22.93
CA LEU A 39 1.66 -9.84 -23.66
C LEU A 39 2.96 -10.46 -23.12
N LYS A 40 3.90 -9.65 -22.63
CA LYS A 40 5.17 -10.11 -22.05
C LYS A 40 4.94 -10.85 -20.73
N TYR A 41 4.09 -10.31 -19.87
CA TYR A 41 3.71 -10.93 -18.60
C TYR A 41 2.83 -12.17 -18.79
N ASP A 42 1.88 -12.15 -19.73
CA ASP A 42 1.06 -13.31 -20.05
C ASP A 42 1.95 -14.48 -20.54
N ARG A 43 2.96 -14.20 -21.36
CA ARG A 43 3.98 -15.18 -21.75
C ARG A 43 4.80 -15.69 -20.56
N LEU A 44 5.21 -14.80 -19.65
CA LEU A 44 5.97 -15.21 -18.45
C LEU A 44 5.10 -16.06 -17.50
N ARG A 45 3.83 -15.71 -17.35
CA ARG A 45 2.84 -16.47 -16.56
C ARG A 45 2.57 -17.84 -17.18
N GLN A 46 2.40 -17.91 -18.49
CA GLN A 46 2.27 -19.18 -19.21
C GLN A 46 3.53 -20.03 -19.07
N HIS A 47 4.72 -19.42 -19.14
CA HIS A 47 5.98 -20.12 -18.91
C HIS A 47 6.06 -20.68 -17.49
N LEU A 48 5.71 -19.91 -16.46
CA LEU A 48 5.68 -20.37 -15.07
C LEU A 48 4.64 -21.47 -14.83
N ALA A 49 3.46 -21.37 -15.46
CA ALA A 49 2.45 -22.42 -15.41
C ALA A 49 2.93 -23.73 -16.09
N GLN A 50 3.79 -23.62 -17.11
CA GLN A 50 4.41 -24.76 -17.80
C GLN A 50 5.58 -25.37 -17.03
N ILE A 51 6.30 -24.58 -16.23
CA ILE A 51 7.38 -25.07 -15.34
C ILE A 51 6.79 -25.87 -14.16
N GLY A 52 5.48 -25.72 -13.90
CA GLY A 52 4.82 -26.20 -12.68
C GLY A 52 5.16 -25.30 -11.51
N SER A 53 4.23 -25.15 -10.55
CA SER A 53 4.56 -24.55 -9.26
C SER A 53 5.84 -25.22 -8.73
N PRO A 54 6.87 -24.48 -8.28
CA PRO A 54 7.97 -25.13 -7.62
C PRO A 54 7.39 -25.86 -6.41
N THR A 55 7.30 -27.18 -6.53
CA THR A 55 6.96 -28.07 -5.43
C THR A 55 7.98 -27.76 -4.34
N THR A 56 7.44 -27.32 -3.21
CA THR A 56 8.05 -27.31 -1.87
C THR A 56 9.51 -27.76 -1.84
N ILE A 57 10.43 -26.80 -1.69
CA ILE A 57 11.73 -27.12 -1.08
C ILE A 57 11.79 -26.34 0.24
N ALA A 58 11.39 -27.03 1.32
CA ALA A 58 11.84 -26.68 2.65
C ALA A 58 13.36 -26.94 2.68
N ILE A 59 14.17 -25.89 2.54
CA ILE A 59 15.60 -25.98 2.82
C ILE A 59 15.77 -25.59 4.29
N ASN A 60 16.07 -26.60 5.10
CA ASN A 60 16.62 -26.41 6.44
C ASN A 60 17.82 -25.47 6.36
N TRP A 61 17.69 -24.27 6.91
CA TRP A 61 18.83 -23.40 7.18
C TRP A 61 19.49 -23.84 8.48
N SER A 62 20.25 -24.93 8.42
CA SER A 62 21.32 -25.16 9.38
C SER A 62 22.64 -24.70 8.77
N ILE A 63 23.24 -23.74 9.48
CA ILE A 63 24.62 -23.26 9.45
C ILE A 63 25.59 -24.16 8.66
N ALA A 64 26.15 -23.65 7.56
CA ALA A 64 27.49 -24.02 7.11
C ALA A 64 28.04 -23.00 6.11
N SER A 65 28.83 -22.06 6.62
CA SER A 65 29.88 -21.39 5.86
C SER A 65 30.75 -22.42 5.12
N SER A 66 30.75 -22.42 3.78
CA SER A 66 31.87 -22.95 3.02
C SER A 66 31.92 -22.41 1.58
N LYS A 67 33.15 -22.04 1.20
CA LYS A 67 33.61 -21.53 -0.10
C LYS A 67 33.15 -22.43 -1.25
N ILE A 68 32.68 -21.84 -2.37
CA ILE A 68 32.68 -22.52 -3.66
C ILE A 68 33.37 -21.66 -4.73
N SER A 69 34.56 -22.18 -5.06
CA SER A 69 35.34 -22.13 -6.30
C SER A 69 34.69 -21.53 -7.55
N ARG A 70 35.40 -20.58 -8.16
CA ARG A 70 35.24 -20.17 -9.56
C ARG A 70 35.85 -21.22 -10.47
N ASN A 71 35.06 -21.80 -11.38
CA ASN A 71 35.51 -22.17 -12.72
C ASN A 71 34.32 -22.55 -13.61
N GLY A 72 34.28 -21.95 -14.81
CA GLY A 72 33.72 -22.58 -16.00
C GLY A 72 32.29 -22.19 -16.43
N SER A 73 32.23 -21.60 -17.62
CA SER A 73 31.10 -21.53 -18.57
C SER A 73 29.80 -20.81 -18.16
N SER A 74 29.71 -19.57 -18.66
CA SER A 74 28.51 -18.95 -19.24
C SER A 74 27.15 -19.56 -18.88
N SER A 75 26.61 -19.16 -17.74
CA SER A 75 25.17 -19.01 -17.57
C SER A 75 24.95 -17.61 -17.00
N LYS A 76 24.09 -16.81 -17.64
CA LYS A 76 23.60 -15.54 -17.07
C LYS A 76 22.63 -15.82 -15.91
N PHE A 77 22.96 -16.77 -15.03
CA PHE A 77 22.28 -16.92 -13.76
C PHE A 77 22.90 -15.92 -12.80
N VAL A 78 22.33 -14.73 -12.79
CA VAL A 78 22.48 -13.82 -11.66
C VAL A 78 21.70 -14.48 -10.53
N GLY A 79 22.39 -15.02 -9.53
CA GLY A 79 21.74 -15.59 -8.36
C GLY A 79 20.84 -14.54 -7.69
N VAL A 80 19.77 -14.98 -7.03
CA VAL A 80 18.92 -14.11 -6.23
C VAL A 80 19.81 -13.31 -5.27
N PRO A 81 19.74 -11.97 -5.28
CA PRO A 81 20.51 -11.16 -4.36
C PRO A 81 20.29 -11.61 -2.92
N SER A 82 21.38 -11.75 -2.15
CA SER A 82 21.28 -12.10 -0.74
C SER A 82 20.52 -11.02 0.04
N ALA A 83 19.68 -11.45 0.99
CA ALA A 83 19.00 -10.57 1.94
C ALA A 83 19.97 -9.55 2.54
N GLN A 84 19.53 -8.30 2.66
CA GLN A 84 20.33 -7.21 3.20
C GLN A 84 19.91 -6.93 4.65
N PRO A 85 20.82 -6.46 5.52
CA PRO A 85 20.45 -5.98 6.83
C PRO A 85 19.43 -4.83 6.74
N LEU A 86 18.34 -4.94 7.50
CA LEU A 86 17.24 -3.97 7.50
C LEU A 86 17.63 -2.71 8.28
N THR A 87 17.40 -1.55 7.67
CA THR A 87 17.71 -0.23 8.27
C THR A 87 16.69 0.83 7.83
N LEU A 88 16.45 1.81 8.70
CA LEU A 88 15.70 3.03 8.38
C LEU A 88 16.66 4.18 8.14
N ILE A 89 16.40 4.96 7.09
CA ILE A 89 17.14 6.18 6.79
C ILE A 89 16.27 7.39 7.15
N ASP A 90 16.92 8.39 7.72
CA ASP A 90 16.31 9.68 8.01
C ASP A 90 15.67 10.31 6.75
N LEU A 91 14.45 10.83 6.90
CA LEU A 91 13.67 11.34 5.77
C LEU A 91 14.27 12.62 5.17
N ASP A 92 14.83 13.51 6.00
CA ASP A 92 15.52 14.70 5.49
C ASP A 92 16.72 14.30 4.64
N ARG A 93 17.44 13.25 5.05
CA ARG A 93 18.54 12.70 4.25
C ARG A 93 18.04 12.13 2.92
N LEU A 94 16.95 11.36 2.91
CA LEU A 94 16.39 10.83 1.65
C LEU A 94 15.94 11.95 0.72
N TYR A 95 15.31 13.00 1.26
CA TYR A 95 14.92 14.18 0.50
C TYR A 95 16.12 14.90 -0.10
N ARG A 96 17.16 15.19 0.71
CA ARG A 96 18.39 15.86 0.26
C ARG A 96 19.15 15.06 -0.79
N GLU A 97 19.13 13.72 -0.70
CA GLU A 97 19.69 12.83 -1.71
C GLU A 97 18.84 12.75 -2.99
N GLY A 98 17.63 13.35 -3.00
CA GLY A 98 16.68 13.21 -4.09
C GLY A 98 16.25 11.75 -4.30
N TYR A 99 16.30 10.95 -3.23
CA TYR A 99 16.07 9.52 -3.33
C TYR A 99 14.61 9.23 -3.68
N LEU A 100 14.42 8.49 -4.77
CA LEU A 100 13.18 7.85 -5.16
C LEU A 100 13.48 6.38 -5.42
N MET A 101 12.48 5.52 -5.22
CA MET A 101 12.65 4.11 -5.47
C MET A 101 13.00 3.86 -6.93
N LYS A 102 13.91 2.92 -7.19
CA LYS A 102 14.24 2.54 -8.56
C LYS A 102 13.04 1.89 -9.23
N LYS A 103 12.86 2.17 -10.52
CA LYS A 103 11.92 1.41 -11.35
C LYS A 103 12.36 -0.05 -11.34
N LEU A 104 11.50 -0.94 -10.85
CA LEU A 104 11.69 -2.38 -10.98
C LEU A 104 10.93 -2.84 -12.23
N SER A 105 11.43 -3.84 -12.91
CA SER A 105 10.73 -4.53 -13.99
C SER A 105 10.26 -5.89 -13.50
N PRO A 106 9.28 -6.52 -14.15
CA PRO A 106 9.02 -7.96 -13.94
C PRO A 106 10.28 -8.81 -13.99
N GLU A 107 11.18 -8.49 -14.93
CA GLU A 107 12.43 -9.23 -15.10
C GLU A 107 13.39 -9.04 -13.91
N ASP A 108 13.29 -7.92 -13.19
CA ASP A 108 14.05 -7.74 -11.96
C ASP A 108 13.46 -8.56 -10.80
N LEU A 109 12.17 -8.92 -10.87
CA LEU A 109 11.43 -9.49 -9.75
C LEU A 109 11.20 -11.00 -9.86
N TYR A 110 11.06 -11.55 -11.06
CA TYR A 110 10.64 -12.96 -11.26
C TYR A 110 11.61 -14.00 -10.67
N GLN A 111 12.86 -13.62 -10.40
CA GLN A 111 13.87 -14.51 -9.86
C GLN A 111 13.77 -14.66 -8.34
N PHE A 112 13.07 -13.75 -7.65
CA PHE A 112 12.97 -13.76 -6.20
C PHE A 112 12.05 -14.90 -5.70
N PRO A 113 12.41 -15.60 -4.61
CA PRO A 113 11.55 -16.61 -4.00
C PRO A 113 10.21 -16.02 -3.53
N VAL A 114 9.13 -16.79 -3.63
CA VAL A 114 7.74 -16.32 -3.37
C VAL A 114 7.57 -15.67 -1.99
N HIS A 115 8.24 -16.18 -0.96
CA HIS A 115 8.13 -15.67 0.42
C HIS A 115 8.96 -14.39 0.70
N THR A 116 9.76 -13.94 -0.27
CA THR A 116 10.53 -12.69 -0.16
C THR A 116 9.73 -11.49 -0.63
N LEU A 117 10.12 -10.28 -0.23
CA LEU A 117 9.47 -9.04 -0.68
C LEU A 117 9.39 -8.97 -2.21
N GLY A 118 10.47 -9.30 -2.92
CA GLY A 118 10.52 -9.26 -4.38
C GLY A 118 9.57 -10.27 -5.02
N GLY A 119 9.55 -11.51 -4.50
CA GLY A 119 8.68 -12.57 -5.02
C GLY A 119 7.20 -12.32 -4.69
N ALA A 120 6.91 -11.83 -3.48
CA ALA A 120 5.56 -11.46 -3.06
C ALA A 120 5.03 -10.28 -3.87
N TYR A 121 5.87 -9.25 -4.09
CA TYR A 121 5.52 -8.12 -4.94
C TYR A 121 5.30 -8.54 -6.38
N PHE A 122 6.15 -9.41 -6.93
CA PHE A 122 5.92 -10.01 -8.25
C PHE A 122 4.58 -10.73 -8.33
N GLN A 123 4.29 -11.60 -7.36
CA GLN A 123 3.02 -12.32 -7.29
C GLN A 123 1.83 -11.36 -7.22
N TYR A 124 1.92 -10.35 -6.35
CA TYR A 124 0.88 -9.35 -6.15
C TYR A 124 0.60 -8.56 -7.43
N MET A 125 1.64 -8.11 -8.13
CA MET A 125 1.52 -7.42 -9.41
C MET A 125 0.98 -8.32 -10.53
N CYS A 126 1.40 -9.59 -10.58
CA CYS A 126 0.90 -10.57 -11.55
C CYS A 126 -0.57 -10.92 -11.33
N ARG A 127 -1.00 -11.07 -10.07
CA ARG A 127 -2.41 -11.30 -9.72
C ARG A 127 -3.22 -10.05 -10.08
N GLY A 128 -2.77 -8.87 -9.64
CA GLY A 128 -3.40 -7.58 -9.87
C GLY A 128 -3.28 -7.02 -11.29
N LYS A 129 -2.60 -7.73 -12.24
CA LYS A 129 -2.26 -7.29 -13.62
C LYS A 129 -1.97 -5.78 -13.70
N PHE A 130 -1.18 -5.31 -12.74
CA PHE A 130 -0.69 -3.94 -12.73
C PHE A 130 0.66 -3.89 -13.41
N TYR A 131 0.83 -2.92 -14.28
CA TYR A 131 1.96 -2.98 -15.20
C TYR A 131 2.74 -1.68 -15.31
N GLU A 132 2.49 -0.70 -14.45
CA GLU A 132 3.28 0.52 -14.44
C GLU A 132 3.83 0.75 -13.05
N PHE A 133 5.12 0.39 -12.92
CA PHE A 133 5.99 0.99 -11.94
C PHE A 133 6.01 2.47 -12.22
N ASP A 134 5.59 3.22 -11.22
CA ASP A 134 5.67 4.67 -11.25
C ASP A 134 4.78 5.31 -12.35
N LYS A 135 3.55 5.64 -11.95
CA LYS A 135 2.55 6.34 -12.79
C LYS A 135 2.72 7.87 -12.85
N ASN A 136 3.77 8.43 -12.24
CA ASN A 136 3.92 9.89 -12.15
C ASN A 136 5.38 10.31 -12.36
N PRO A 137 5.91 10.28 -13.60
CA PRO A 137 7.35 10.45 -13.89
C PRO A 137 7.90 11.86 -13.61
N THR A 138 7.11 12.75 -13.00
CA THR A 138 7.53 14.11 -12.69
C THR A 138 8.62 14.10 -11.61
N ILE A 139 9.71 14.80 -11.92
CA ILE A 139 10.79 15.05 -10.96
C ILE A 139 10.25 16.02 -9.90
N PRO A 140 10.23 15.65 -8.62
CA PRO A 140 9.79 16.54 -7.56
C PRO A 140 10.61 17.82 -7.50
N ARG A 141 9.93 18.96 -7.40
CA ARG A 141 10.54 20.30 -7.30
C ARG A 141 10.53 20.87 -5.89
N SER A 142 9.77 20.26 -5.00
CA SER A 142 9.64 20.65 -3.61
C SER A 142 9.68 19.44 -2.69
N GLU A 143 9.85 19.69 -1.40
CA GLU A 143 9.80 18.67 -0.34
C GLU A 143 8.44 17.96 -0.27
N ILE A 144 7.34 18.72 -0.43
CA ILE A 144 5.97 18.19 -0.45
C ILE A 144 5.79 17.26 -1.65
N GLU A 145 6.19 17.71 -2.84
CA GLU A 145 6.12 16.89 -4.05
C GLU A 145 6.95 15.61 -3.88
N TRP A 146 8.14 15.70 -3.29
CA TRP A 146 9.01 14.54 -3.08
C TRP A 146 8.39 13.54 -2.10
N LEU A 147 7.82 14.02 -0.99
CA LEU A 147 7.21 13.15 0.00
C LEU A 147 5.99 12.42 -0.56
N PHE A 148 5.09 13.13 -1.23
CA PHE A 148 3.89 12.51 -1.84
C PHE A 148 4.28 11.55 -2.94
N ARG A 149 5.32 11.91 -3.69
CA ARG A 149 5.90 11.03 -4.69
C ARG A 149 6.41 9.73 -4.10
N SER A 150 7.19 9.82 -3.01
CA SER A 150 7.70 8.64 -2.30
C SER A 150 6.56 7.76 -1.81
N ILE A 151 5.55 8.33 -1.14
CA ILE A 151 4.38 7.59 -0.64
C ILE A 151 3.69 6.82 -1.77
N ARG A 152 3.35 7.51 -2.86
CA ARG A 152 2.63 6.92 -4.00
C ARG A 152 3.45 5.83 -4.70
N GLN A 153 4.76 6.02 -4.79
CA GLN A 153 5.64 5.07 -5.47
C GLN A 153 5.81 3.77 -4.68
N THR A 154 5.77 3.84 -3.36
CA THR A 154 6.01 2.69 -2.48
C THR A 154 4.73 2.10 -1.86
N HIS A 155 3.57 2.70 -2.16
CA HIS A 155 2.25 2.30 -1.67
C HIS A 155 1.98 0.80 -1.73
N ASP A 156 2.29 0.17 -2.87
CA ASP A 156 2.01 -1.24 -3.07
C ASP A 156 2.88 -2.16 -2.20
N PHE A 157 4.07 -1.70 -1.76
CA PHE A 157 4.84 -2.41 -0.73
C PHE A 157 4.17 -2.33 0.63
N TYR A 158 3.44 -1.24 0.92
CA TYR A 158 2.73 -1.09 2.18
C TYR A 158 1.60 -2.12 2.28
N HIS A 159 0.87 -2.39 1.19
CA HIS A 159 -0.10 -3.48 1.12
C HIS A 159 0.51 -4.83 1.52
N LEU A 160 1.70 -5.15 0.99
CA LEU A 160 2.40 -6.40 1.30
C LEU A 160 2.75 -6.51 2.78
N ILE A 161 3.45 -5.51 3.31
CA ILE A 161 3.95 -5.59 4.68
C ILE A 161 2.81 -5.53 5.70
N THR A 162 1.72 -4.82 5.40
CA THR A 162 0.58 -4.68 6.32
C THR A 162 -0.46 -5.80 6.21
N GLU A 163 -0.34 -6.72 5.25
CA GLU A 163 -1.35 -7.78 4.99
C GLU A 163 -2.73 -7.21 4.66
N ILE A 164 -2.73 -6.12 3.90
CA ILE A 164 -3.94 -5.44 3.43
C ILE A 164 -3.93 -5.60 1.92
N TYR A 165 -4.72 -6.54 1.40
CA TYR A 165 -4.62 -6.99 0.02
C TYR A 165 -5.86 -6.67 -0.80
N HIS A 166 -5.70 -6.54 -2.12
CA HIS A 166 -6.81 -6.49 -3.05
C HIS A 166 -7.27 -7.92 -3.39
N TYR A 167 -8.43 -8.32 -2.90
CA TYR A 167 -8.94 -9.69 -3.06
C TYR A 167 -9.48 -9.99 -4.46
N GLY A 168 -9.15 -11.17 -5.00
CA GLY A 168 -9.75 -11.70 -6.23
C GLY A 168 -9.62 -10.76 -7.42
N TRP A 169 -8.59 -9.91 -7.39
CA TRP A 169 -8.47 -8.82 -8.33
C TRP A 169 -7.80 -9.30 -9.60
N ASP A 170 -8.60 -9.71 -10.57
CA ASP A 170 -8.17 -10.08 -11.92
C ASP A 170 -7.80 -8.84 -12.76
N GLY A 171 -6.90 -8.03 -12.25
CA GLY A 171 -5.97 -7.48 -13.20
C GLY A 171 -6.24 -6.14 -13.83
N GLY A 172 -6.37 -5.12 -13.01
CA GLY A 172 -6.79 -3.82 -13.48
C GLY A 172 -8.30 -3.75 -13.45
N PHE A 173 -8.77 -2.64 -12.90
CA PHE A 173 -10.17 -2.33 -12.68
C PHE A 173 -10.80 -3.22 -11.62
N VAL A 174 -11.24 -2.57 -10.55
CA VAL A 174 -12.49 -2.96 -9.91
C VAL A 174 -13.51 -3.07 -11.06
N MET A 175 -14.08 -4.25 -11.32
CA MET A 175 -14.90 -4.49 -12.53
C MET A 175 -16.33 -4.00 -12.30
N TYR A 176 -16.45 -2.69 -12.12
CA TYR A 176 -17.63 -1.97 -11.66
C TYR A 176 -18.87 -2.08 -12.57
N GLU A 177 -18.73 -2.60 -13.80
CA GLU A 177 -19.83 -2.74 -14.77
C GLU A 177 -20.70 -3.98 -14.51
N LYS A 178 -20.23 -4.88 -13.65
CA LYS A 178 -20.84 -6.18 -13.37
C LYS A 178 -21.42 -6.21 -11.95
N PRO A 179 -22.75 -6.22 -11.78
CA PRO A 179 -23.39 -6.30 -10.46
C PRO A 179 -22.85 -7.45 -9.59
N GLU A 180 -22.46 -8.56 -10.20
CA GLU A 180 -21.84 -9.71 -9.54
C GLU A 180 -20.46 -9.42 -8.93
N CYS A 181 -19.78 -8.35 -9.36
CA CYS A 181 -18.48 -7.92 -8.83
C CYS A 181 -18.59 -6.94 -7.66
N TYR A 182 -19.79 -6.42 -7.37
CA TYR A 182 -20.00 -5.34 -6.41
C TYR A 182 -19.44 -5.65 -5.01
N GLU A 183 -19.67 -6.85 -4.48
CA GLU A 183 -19.17 -7.21 -3.15
C GLU A 183 -17.65 -7.30 -3.09
N ARG A 184 -17.02 -7.88 -4.13
CA ARG A 184 -15.55 -7.90 -4.26
C ARG A 184 -15.00 -6.48 -4.32
N ASP A 185 -15.61 -5.64 -5.15
CA ASP A 185 -15.20 -4.27 -5.40
C ASP A 185 -15.31 -3.42 -4.14
N ARG A 186 -16.38 -3.61 -3.37
CA ARG A 186 -16.57 -3.03 -2.04
C ARG A 186 -15.47 -3.47 -1.07
N LEU A 187 -15.14 -4.77 -1.05
CA LEU A 187 -14.06 -5.28 -0.19
C LEU A 187 -12.71 -4.63 -0.53
N ILE A 188 -12.36 -4.49 -1.81
CA ILE A 188 -11.14 -3.80 -2.25
C ILE A 188 -11.08 -2.36 -1.70
N LEU A 189 -12.17 -1.60 -1.84
CA LEU A 189 -12.23 -0.23 -1.33
C LEU A 189 -12.13 -0.17 0.21
N THR A 190 -12.69 -1.14 0.92
CA THR A 190 -12.53 -1.22 2.38
C THR A 190 -11.11 -1.57 2.81
N GLU A 191 -10.39 -2.38 2.02
CA GLU A 191 -8.98 -2.69 2.28
C GLU A 191 -8.09 -1.47 2.04
N GLU A 192 -8.36 -0.68 0.99
CA GLU A 192 -7.71 0.63 0.81
C GLU A 192 -7.91 1.53 2.03
N LEU A 193 -9.16 1.68 2.50
CA LEU A 193 -9.44 2.45 3.72
C LEU A 193 -8.64 1.94 4.93
N CYS A 194 -8.50 0.61 5.08
CA CYS A 194 -7.68 0.02 6.13
C CYS A 194 -6.20 0.39 5.99
N LEU A 195 -5.64 0.34 4.77
CA LEU A 195 -4.25 0.74 4.54
C LEU A 195 -4.02 2.20 4.93
N TYR A 196 -4.92 3.10 4.51
CA TYR A 196 -4.82 4.50 4.90
C TYR A 196 -5.07 4.72 6.39
N GLY A 197 -5.93 3.92 7.03
CA GLY A 197 -6.06 3.88 8.49
C GLY A 197 -4.74 3.53 9.17
N PHE A 198 -4.02 2.52 8.68
CA PHE A 198 -2.66 2.18 9.13
C PHE A 198 -1.70 3.36 8.94
N MET A 199 -1.68 3.97 7.76
CA MET A 199 -0.82 5.12 7.50
C MET A 199 -1.13 6.32 8.40
N MET A 200 -2.41 6.59 8.69
CA MET A 200 -2.81 7.62 9.65
C MET A 200 -2.32 7.30 11.07
N GLY A 201 -2.21 6.02 11.46
CA GLY A 201 -1.53 5.63 12.69
C GLY A 201 -0.05 6.04 12.69
N GLN A 202 0.64 5.89 11.56
CA GLN A 202 2.04 6.27 11.41
C GLN A 202 2.28 7.79 11.43
N VAL A 203 1.25 8.61 11.20
CA VAL A 203 1.41 10.06 11.30
C VAL A 203 1.59 10.52 12.75
N ARG A 204 1.15 9.74 13.75
CA ARG A 204 1.39 10.02 15.18
C ARG A 204 0.98 11.44 15.60
N LEU A 205 -0.12 11.94 15.03
CA LEU A 205 -0.73 13.22 15.38
C LEU A 205 -2.10 12.95 16.00
N GLN A 206 -2.39 13.46 17.20
CA GLN A 206 -3.71 13.26 17.83
C GLN A 206 -4.85 13.78 16.95
N ALA A 207 -4.59 14.82 16.17
CA ALA A 207 -5.54 15.38 15.20
C ALA A 207 -5.95 14.40 14.08
N ALA A 208 -5.26 13.27 13.92
CA ALA A 208 -5.68 12.20 13.02
C ALA A 208 -6.87 11.40 13.56
N VAL A 209 -7.05 11.33 14.88
CA VAL A 209 -8.07 10.50 15.53
C VAL A 209 -9.49 10.86 15.08
N PRO A 210 -9.92 12.14 15.04
CA PRO A 210 -11.25 12.49 14.54
C PRO A 210 -11.48 12.08 13.08
N ILE A 211 -10.45 12.13 12.24
CA ILE A 211 -10.52 11.76 10.82
C ILE A 211 -10.70 10.25 10.68
N VAL A 212 -9.92 9.46 11.43
CA VAL A 212 -10.04 8.00 11.44
C VAL A 212 -11.40 7.57 11.98
N ALA A 213 -11.92 8.25 13.02
CA ALA A 213 -13.26 8.03 13.54
C ALA A 213 -14.33 8.26 12.46
N GLU A 214 -14.23 9.35 11.70
CA GLU A 214 -15.12 9.63 10.57
C GLU A 214 -15.06 8.49 9.53
N TRP A 215 -13.85 8.05 9.13
CA TRP A 215 -13.71 6.95 8.16
C TRP A 215 -14.32 5.65 8.65
N ILE A 216 -14.23 5.34 9.95
CA ILE A 216 -14.86 4.16 10.56
C ILE A 216 -16.39 4.25 10.46
N GLU A 217 -16.97 5.44 10.63
CA GLU A 217 -18.43 5.61 10.62
C GLU A 217 -19.00 5.70 9.19
N THR A 218 -18.31 6.37 8.28
CA THR A 218 -18.87 6.69 6.95
C THR A 218 -18.28 5.86 5.81
N GLY A 219 -17.07 5.31 5.97
CA GLY A 219 -16.28 4.77 4.86
C GLY A 219 -16.97 3.62 4.09
N LEU A 220 -17.73 2.77 4.78
CA LEU A 220 -18.48 1.67 4.13
C LEU A 220 -19.59 2.21 3.20
N GLU A 221 -20.31 3.22 3.66
CA GLU A 221 -21.39 3.86 2.91
C GLU A 221 -20.83 4.73 1.77
N GLU A 222 -19.70 5.39 2.01
CA GLU A 222 -18.99 6.15 0.98
C GLU A 222 -18.47 5.22 -0.14
N ALA A 223 -17.90 4.06 0.21
CA ALA A 223 -17.51 3.05 -0.77
C ALA A 223 -18.72 2.59 -1.58
N ARG A 224 -19.87 2.33 -0.93
CA ARG A 224 -21.13 2.00 -1.62
C ARG A 224 -21.56 3.10 -2.59
N LYS A 225 -21.62 4.36 -2.15
CA LYS A 225 -22.02 5.51 -2.99
C LYS A 225 -21.07 5.68 -4.17
N TRP A 226 -19.78 5.53 -3.94
CA TRP A 226 -18.79 5.59 -5.01
C TRP A 226 -19.05 4.53 -6.09
N LEU A 227 -19.24 3.28 -5.66
CA LEU A 227 -19.49 2.15 -6.55
C LEU A 227 -20.81 2.26 -7.33
N LYS A 228 -21.90 2.67 -6.67
CA LYS A 228 -23.24 2.65 -7.27
C LYS A 228 -23.63 3.94 -7.98
N GLU A 229 -23.02 5.07 -7.64
CA GLU A 229 -23.46 6.39 -8.12
C GLU A 229 -22.34 7.14 -8.82
N ALA A 230 -21.19 7.31 -8.16
CA ALA A 230 -20.08 8.10 -8.69
C ALA A 230 -19.47 7.46 -9.92
N PHE A 231 -19.08 6.19 -9.82
CA PHE A 231 -18.34 5.53 -10.87
C PHE A 231 -19.14 5.41 -12.19
N PRO A 232 -20.42 4.98 -12.19
CA PRO A 232 -21.22 4.97 -13.42
C PRO A 232 -21.35 6.37 -14.05
N LEU A 233 -21.46 7.42 -13.23
CA LEU A 233 -21.49 8.81 -13.70
C LEU A 233 -20.17 9.22 -14.34
N TRP A 234 -19.03 8.90 -13.71
CA TRP A 234 -17.71 9.16 -14.30
C TRP A 234 -17.50 8.37 -15.60
N GLN A 235 -17.91 7.10 -15.65
CA GLN A 235 -17.78 6.31 -16.87
C GLN A 235 -18.55 6.91 -18.05
N LYS A 236 -19.78 7.37 -17.80
CA LYS A 236 -20.63 7.98 -18.82
C LYS A 236 -20.08 9.32 -19.32
N THR A 237 -19.54 10.13 -18.41
CA THR A 237 -19.14 11.51 -18.71
C THR A 237 -17.66 11.65 -19.08
N LYS A 238 -16.83 10.69 -18.67
CA LYS A 238 -15.37 10.75 -18.65
C LYS A 238 -14.83 12.05 -18.04
N ASN A 239 -15.59 12.66 -17.13
CA ASN A 239 -15.27 13.95 -16.53
C ASN A 239 -15.13 13.79 -15.01
N TYR A 240 -13.93 14.04 -14.48
CA TYR A 240 -13.70 13.96 -13.03
C TYR A 240 -14.53 14.99 -12.24
N ASN A 241 -14.79 16.17 -12.82
CA ASN A 241 -15.55 17.22 -12.13
C ASN A 241 -16.99 16.79 -11.82
N SER A 242 -17.58 15.86 -12.59
CA SER A 242 -18.94 15.37 -12.30
C SER A 242 -18.99 14.47 -11.06
N VAL A 243 -17.86 13.91 -10.64
CA VAL A 243 -17.76 13.03 -9.47
C VAL A 243 -17.02 13.64 -8.28
N LYS A 244 -16.51 14.87 -8.40
CA LYS A 244 -15.80 15.56 -7.33
C LYS A 244 -16.63 15.76 -6.04
N LYS A 245 -17.96 15.68 -6.15
CA LYS A 245 -18.89 15.75 -5.01
C LYS A 245 -18.93 14.48 -4.15
N PHE A 246 -18.45 13.35 -4.66
CA PHE A 246 -18.35 12.12 -3.89
C PHE A 246 -17.05 12.18 -3.08
N VAL A 247 -17.16 11.95 -1.77
CA VAL A 247 -16.06 12.14 -0.79
C VAL A 247 -14.92 11.13 -0.98
N PHE A 248 -15.20 10.03 -1.68
CA PHE A 248 -14.23 9.02 -2.08
C PHE A 248 -13.50 9.47 -3.37
N PRO A 249 -12.16 9.51 -3.51
CA PRO A 249 -11.09 9.06 -2.60
C PRO A 249 -10.32 10.23 -1.92
N ASN A 250 -10.97 11.05 -1.09
CA ASN A 250 -10.25 12.13 -0.37
C ASN A 250 -9.30 11.60 0.72
N PHE A 251 -9.41 10.33 1.12
CA PHE A 251 -8.54 9.72 2.14
C PHE A 251 -7.06 9.73 1.73
N ILE A 252 -6.74 9.59 0.43
CA ILE A 252 -5.36 9.66 -0.08
C ILE A 252 -4.79 11.05 0.18
N ALA A 253 -5.51 12.08 -0.26
CA ALA A 253 -5.12 13.47 -0.07
C ALA A 253 -5.01 13.83 1.42
N THR A 254 -5.95 13.36 2.24
CA THR A 254 -5.91 13.59 3.69
C THR A 254 -4.68 12.93 4.31
N CYS A 255 -4.40 11.68 3.98
CA CYS A 255 -3.22 10.98 4.48
C CYS A 255 -1.93 11.65 4.05
N GLU A 256 -1.84 12.11 2.79
CA GLU A 256 -0.72 12.90 2.28
C GLU A 256 -0.48 14.17 3.13
N LYS A 257 -1.52 14.99 3.32
CA LYS A 257 -1.43 16.21 4.14
C LYS A 257 -0.97 15.93 5.57
N PHE A 258 -1.57 14.93 6.22
CA PHE A 258 -1.22 14.58 7.60
C PHE A 258 0.19 13.99 7.71
N THR A 259 0.62 13.22 6.71
CA THR A 259 1.98 12.69 6.64
C THR A 259 3.00 13.83 6.49
N TYR A 260 2.72 14.81 5.62
CA TYR A 260 3.56 15.99 5.49
C TYR A 260 3.63 16.80 6.78
N ALA A 261 2.48 17.12 7.39
CA ALA A 261 2.46 17.85 8.65
C ALA A 261 3.21 17.09 9.76
N SER A 262 3.04 15.77 9.83
CA SER A 262 3.77 14.91 10.78
C SER A 262 5.27 14.95 10.54
N PHE A 263 5.70 14.88 9.28
CA PHE A 263 7.10 15.00 8.89
C PHE A 263 7.70 16.33 9.37
N LYS A 264 7.05 17.47 9.06
CA LYS A 264 7.52 18.80 9.46
C LYS A 264 7.53 19.02 10.97
N LEU A 265 6.64 18.36 11.69
CA LEU A 265 6.56 18.42 13.14
C LEU A 265 7.47 17.39 13.84
N GLY A 266 8.24 16.58 13.09
CA GLY A 266 9.12 15.54 13.63
C GLY A 266 8.36 14.41 14.32
N ARG A 267 7.12 14.14 13.90
CA ARG A 267 6.21 13.20 14.59
C ARG A 267 6.27 11.77 14.06
N LEU A 268 6.68 11.55 12.81
CA LEU A 268 6.74 10.22 12.20
C LEU A 268 7.58 9.18 12.98
N THR A 269 8.57 9.63 13.75
CA THR A 269 9.45 8.78 14.58
C THR A 269 9.21 8.96 16.09
N SER A 270 8.32 9.88 16.49
CA SER A 270 8.05 10.19 17.90
C SER A 270 7.39 9.01 18.62
N LYS A 271 7.85 8.63 19.81
CA LYS A 271 7.10 7.66 20.63
C LYS A 271 5.76 8.27 21.04
N VAL A 272 4.71 7.46 21.00
CA VAL A 272 3.36 7.81 21.44
C VAL A 272 2.86 6.78 22.43
N THR A 273 1.96 7.20 23.33
CA THR A 273 1.16 6.27 24.13
C THR A 273 0.02 5.79 23.25
N VAL A 274 0.04 4.52 22.83
CA VAL A 274 -0.97 4.00 21.88
C VAL A 274 -2.36 4.05 22.49
N GLU A 275 -2.45 3.77 23.78
CA GLU A 275 -3.69 3.73 24.55
C GLU A 275 -4.40 5.09 24.61
N ASP A 276 -3.66 6.21 24.61
CA ASP A 276 -4.24 7.55 24.56
C ASP A 276 -4.95 7.81 23.22
N TYR A 277 -4.41 7.30 22.12
CA TYR A 277 -5.01 7.43 20.79
C TYR A 277 -6.23 6.53 20.65
N LEU A 278 -6.13 5.29 21.12
CA LEU A 278 -7.25 4.33 21.04
C LEU A 278 -8.41 4.76 21.94
N SER A 279 -8.14 5.28 23.15
CA SER A 279 -9.19 5.77 24.04
C SER A 279 -9.92 6.99 23.47
N ASP A 280 -9.20 7.94 22.87
CA ASP A 280 -9.82 9.09 22.18
C ASP A 280 -10.63 8.62 20.95
N LEU A 281 -10.14 7.63 20.21
CA LEU A 281 -10.85 7.05 19.09
C LEU A 281 -12.16 6.39 19.54
N GLU A 282 -12.09 5.49 20.52
CA GLU A 282 -13.25 4.82 21.10
C GLU A 282 -14.29 5.81 21.63
N GLY A 283 -13.85 6.87 22.31
CA GLY A 283 -14.73 7.92 22.83
C GLY A 283 -15.48 8.71 21.76
N ARG A 284 -15.06 8.63 20.49
CA ARG A 284 -15.71 9.30 19.35
C ARG A 284 -16.62 8.39 18.55
N LEU A 285 -16.46 7.08 18.66
CA LEU A 285 -17.24 6.12 17.89
C LEU A 285 -18.64 5.96 18.47
N THR A 286 -19.64 6.01 17.60
CA THR A 286 -21.02 5.67 17.97
C THR A 286 -21.09 4.17 18.23
N PRO A 287 -21.69 3.70 19.33
CA PRO A 287 -21.85 2.26 19.57
C PRO A 287 -22.53 1.57 18.38
N LEU A 288 -21.99 0.43 17.94
CA LEU A 288 -22.63 -0.35 16.88
C LEU A 288 -24.03 -0.79 17.33
N SER A 289 -25.02 -0.63 16.45
CA SER A 289 -26.36 -1.15 16.70
C SER A 289 -26.31 -2.67 16.98
N PRO A 290 -27.15 -3.20 17.88
CA PRO A 290 -27.37 -4.65 17.99
C PRO A 290 -27.76 -5.28 16.65
N SER A 291 -28.41 -4.53 15.77
CA SER A 291 -28.81 -4.95 14.42
C SER A 291 -27.73 -4.74 13.34
N ALA A 292 -26.52 -4.29 13.70
CA ALA A 292 -25.43 -4.13 12.75
C ALA A 292 -25.17 -5.45 12.01
N THR A 293 -24.87 -5.36 10.73
CA THR A 293 -24.50 -6.49 9.89
C THR A 293 -23.12 -7.02 10.27
N VAL A 294 -22.82 -8.25 9.86
CA VAL A 294 -21.46 -8.82 10.04
C VAL A 294 -20.42 -7.94 9.35
N THR A 295 -20.71 -7.40 8.16
CA THR A 295 -19.75 -6.57 7.45
C THR A 295 -19.46 -5.24 8.15
N GLU A 296 -20.47 -4.59 8.73
CA GLU A 296 -20.25 -3.36 9.49
C GLU A 296 -19.34 -3.61 10.71
N ARG A 297 -19.57 -4.72 11.42
CA ARG A 297 -18.72 -5.13 12.56
C ARG A 297 -17.28 -5.39 12.11
N GLU A 298 -17.10 -6.18 11.06
CA GLU A 298 -15.77 -6.53 10.55
C GLU A 298 -15.03 -5.32 9.99
N TYR A 299 -15.71 -4.45 9.23
CA TYR A 299 -15.11 -3.22 8.71
C TYR A 299 -14.59 -2.35 9.86
N ARG A 300 -15.42 -2.10 10.88
CA ARG A 300 -15.01 -1.33 12.06
C ARG A 300 -13.80 -1.97 12.75
N GLN A 301 -13.84 -3.29 12.98
CA GLN A 301 -12.74 -4.00 13.62
C GLN A 301 -11.44 -3.92 12.81
N LYS A 302 -11.50 -4.10 11.49
CA LYS A 302 -10.34 -3.99 10.58
C LYS A 302 -9.74 -2.59 10.59
N MET A 303 -10.56 -1.54 10.59
CA MET A 303 -10.09 -0.17 10.65
C MET A 303 -9.41 0.17 11.98
N LEU A 304 -10.01 -0.26 13.11
CA LEU A 304 -9.44 -0.11 14.44
C LEU A 304 -8.08 -0.84 14.55
N GLU A 305 -8.05 -2.10 14.14
CA GLU A 305 -6.82 -2.90 14.10
C GLU A 305 -5.77 -2.23 13.22
N SER A 306 -6.13 -1.76 12.03
CA SER A 306 -5.17 -1.13 11.10
C SER A 306 -4.56 0.13 11.69
N PHE A 307 -5.38 1.00 12.30
CA PHE A 307 -4.90 2.21 12.97
C PHE A 307 -3.97 1.90 14.15
N GLU A 308 -4.35 0.95 15.02
CA GLU A 308 -3.52 0.49 16.13
C GLU A 308 -2.16 -0.06 15.64
N ARG A 309 -2.19 -0.93 14.62
CA ARG A 309 -0.99 -1.49 14.01
C ARG A 309 -0.09 -0.37 13.49
N GLY A 310 -0.66 0.65 12.85
CA GLY A 310 0.08 1.83 12.39
C GLY A 310 0.79 2.56 13.53
N LEU A 311 0.11 2.78 14.66
CA LEU A 311 0.67 3.46 15.85
C LEU A 311 1.82 2.66 16.48
N ARG A 312 1.69 1.34 16.54
CA ARG A 312 2.68 0.43 17.17
C ARG A 312 3.92 0.20 16.29
N SER A 313 3.80 0.42 14.98
CA SER A 313 4.86 0.09 14.01
C SER A 313 5.86 1.22 13.82
N TYR A 314 7.07 0.88 13.40
CA TYR A 314 8.01 1.86 12.84
C TYR A 314 7.49 2.41 11.51
N SER A 315 7.87 3.65 11.19
CA SER A 315 7.43 4.29 9.96
C SER A 315 7.88 3.48 8.74
N LEU A 316 6.96 3.28 7.79
CA LEU A 316 7.30 2.72 6.48
C LEU A 316 8.10 3.71 5.63
N LEU A 317 7.99 5.00 5.94
CA LEU A 317 8.78 6.06 5.33
C LEU A 317 10.21 5.99 5.87
N GLY A 318 11.20 5.97 4.97
CA GLY A 318 12.60 5.79 5.33
C GLY A 318 13.20 4.46 4.86
N MET A 319 12.35 3.57 4.35
CA MET A 319 12.76 2.31 3.73
C MET A 319 13.25 2.51 2.30
N LYS A 320 14.43 1.98 1.98
CA LYS A 320 14.90 1.82 0.59
C LYS A 320 14.48 0.45 0.05
N TRP A 321 13.19 0.30 -0.26
CA TRP A 321 12.51 -0.98 -0.54
C TRP A 321 13.24 -1.91 -1.52
N GLU A 322 13.86 -1.38 -2.57
CA GLU A 322 14.61 -2.17 -3.56
C GLU A 322 15.82 -2.92 -2.97
N ARG A 323 16.33 -2.47 -1.83
CA ARG A 323 17.46 -3.13 -1.14
C ARG A 323 17.03 -4.39 -0.39
N TYR A 324 15.74 -4.52 -0.11
CA TYR A 324 15.20 -5.56 0.76
C TYR A 324 14.36 -6.58 -0.01
N LEU A 325 14.44 -6.59 -1.35
CA LEU A 325 13.69 -7.52 -2.20
C LEU A 325 14.00 -8.99 -1.89
N GLY A 326 15.22 -9.28 -1.41
CA GLY A 326 15.64 -10.63 -1.02
C GLY A 326 15.29 -11.03 0.42
N ASN A 327 14.78 -10.11 1.24
CA ASN A 327 14.35 -10.41 2.61
C ASN A 327 12.95 -11.03 2.62
N SER A 328 12.66 -11.87 3.61
CA SER A 328 11.31 -12.41 3.79
C SER A 328 10.33 -11.32 4.25
N LEU A 329 9.04 -11.47 3.91
CA LEU A 329 8.03 -10.54 4.41
C LEU A 329 7.98 -10.53 5.94
N GLN A 330 8.18 -11.70 6.58
CA GLN A 330 8.19 -11.85 8.03
C GLN A 330 9.35 -11.10 8.67
N GLU A 331 10.57 -11.22 8.14
CA GLU A 331 11.75 -10.47 8.62
C GLU A 331 11.49 -8.96 8.58
N ILE A 332 10.89 -8.47 7.50
CA ILE A 332 10.57 -7.04 7.33
C ILE A 332 9.51 -6.60 8.35
N ARG A 333 8.47 -7.39 8.56
CA ARG A 333 7.41 -7.10 9.55
C ARG A 333 7.94 -7.08 10.97
N GLU A 334 8.77 -8.05 11.35
CA GLU A 334 9.41 -8.11 12.66
C GLU A 334 10.29 -6.88 12.90
N PHE A 335 11.13 -6.53 11.92
CA PHE A 335 11.96 -5.32 11.98
C PHE A 335 11.13 -4.05 12.17
N LEU A 336 10.00 -3.94 11.43
CA LEU A 336 9.11 -2.79 11.50
C LEU A 336 8.13 -2.82 12.68
N ASN A 337 8.19 -3.87 13.52
CA ASN A 337 7.24 -4.10 14.61
C ASN A 337 5.76 -4.11 14.14
N ILE A 338 5.50 -4.72 12.99
CA ILE A 338 4.16 -4.85 12.41
C ILE A 338 3.62 -6.23 12.80
N PRO A 339 2.65 -6.33 13.72
CA PRO A 339 2.06 -7.62 14.06
C PRO A 339 1.22 -8.14 12.87
N ARG A 340 1.09 -9.47 12.79
CA ARG A 340 0.25 -10.17 11.82
C ARG A 340 -1.21 -9.73 11.97
N ARG A 341 -1.93 -9.67 10.85
CA ARG A 341 -3.34 -9.26 10.84
C ARG A 341 -4.25 -10.39 11.31
N GLN A 342 -5.34 -10.04 12.00
CA GLN A 342 -6.38 -11.00 12.37
C GLN A 342 -7.08 -11.58 11.14
N HIS A 343 -7.46 -12.85 11.23
CA HIS A 343 -8.25 -13.53 10.20
C HIS A 343 -9.72 -13.10 10.31
N PHE A 344 -10.30 -12.55 9.24
CA PHE A 344 -11.70 -12.14 9.21
C PHE A 344 -12.57 -13.13 8.40
N GLN A 345 -13.85 -13.26 8.77
CA GLN A 345 -14.78 -14.21 8.16
C GLN A 345 -15.13 -13.84 6.71
N SER A 346 -14.92 -12.57 6.30
CA SER A 346 -15.07 -12.12 4.92
C SER A 346 -14.15 -12.82 3.89
N GLY A 347 -13.38 -13.84 4.28
CA GLY A 347 -12.50 -14.58 3.39
C GLY A 347 -11.24 -13.79 3.03
N SER A 348 -10.64 -13.07 4.00
CA SER A 348 -9.34 -12.42 3.79
C SER A 348 -8.30 -13.47 3.43
N HIS A 349 -7.95 -13.54 2.14
CA HIS A 349 -6.94 -14.45 1.64
C HIS A 349 -5.56 -13.86 1.88
N TYR A 350 -4.67 -14.66 2.45
CA TYR A 350 -3.25 -14.38 2.52
C TYR A 350 -2.64 -14.54 1.12
N LEU A 351 -1.60 -13.77 0.82
CA LEU A 351 -0.76 -14.11 -0.33
C LEU A 351 -0.13 -15.48 -0.08
N ASP A 352 0.21 -16.22 -1.13
CA ASP A 352 0.88 -17.52 -0.92
C ASP A 352 2.19 -17.30 -0.14
N ALA A 353 2.83 -16.14 -0.35
CA ALA A 353 4.00 -15.67 0.38
C ALA A 353 3.82 -15.60 1.91
N ASP A 354 2.60 -15.43 2.40
CA ASP A 354 2.27 -15.37 3.84
C ASP A 354 1.95 -16.73 4.45
N CYS A 355 1.86 -17.78 3.64
CA CYS A 355 1.66 -19.16 4.07
C CYS A 355 3.01 -19.88 4.32
N TYR A 356 4.13 -19.21 4.09
CA TYR A 356 5.50 -19.65 4.38
C TYR A 356 6.02 -18.88 5.59
#